data_AF-A0A1V9Z5J3-F1
#
_entry.id   AF-A0A1V9Z5J3-F1
#
_cell.length_a   1.000
_cell.length_b   1.000
_cell.length_c   1.000
_cell.angle_alpha   90.00
_cell.angle_beta   90.00
_cell.angle_gamma   90.00
#
_symmetry.space_group_name_H-M   'P 1'
#
loop_
_entity.id
_entity.type
_entity.pdbx_description
1 polymer ?
#
loop_
_entity_poly.entity_id
_entity_poly.type
_entity_poly.pdbx_seq_one_letter_code
_entity_poly.pdbx_strand_id
1 'polypeptide(L)'
;MKRRGERSDPADDKRTKHEAAVTEGKEALRVGNFKKYYAFRWGGAIEGKLEEDSRLSIFQKEWFEGKKALDIGCNSGDFTLEIARRFAPAFIMGVDCDADLITQARASLKEYISKLAVQEAFREVQKEEGDDEDEELPLSFRLWKPPASTQPAVDPLPNIGSFASGVRFPYNVVFKRENIAMDVHTGKDYDVITLSVTKWIHLYHGDAGIKQLFHLVHALLMPGGRFILEPQKWKSYHNRKHTNETTRMNYESITLRPSDFSAYLLETVGFRSVTLLKVCSTSNHGFRRPVYLYQK
;
A
#
# COMPACT_ATOMS: atom_id res chain seq x y z
N MET A 1 74.88 -22.84 38.09
CA MET A 1 75.46 -21.51 37.84
C MET A 1 74.35 -20.62 37.25
N LYS A 2 73.99 -19.51 37.92
CA LYS A 2 73.09 -18.37 37.53
C LYS A 2 71.66 -18.73 37.05
N ARG A 3 70.59 -18.63 37.85
CA ARG A 3 69.83 -17.47 38.42
C ARG A 3 69.09 -16.57 37.40
N ARG A 4 67.81 -16.30 37.76
CA ARG A 4 66.86 -15.22 37.38
C ARG A 4 66.01 -15.46 36.11
N GLY A 5 64.70 -15.27 36.14
CA GLY A 5 63.81 -14.85 37.22
C GLY A 5 62.35 -14.90 36.81
N GLU A 6 61.49 -15.12 37.80
CA GLU A 6 60.04 -14.96 37.75
C GLU A 6 59.68 -13.48 37.49
N ARG A 7 58.64 -13.27 36.68
CA ARG A 7 57.68 -12.18 36.86
C ARG A 7 56.27 -12.69 36.54
N SER A 8 55.48 -12.74 37.59
CA SER A 8 54.03 -12.73 37.62
C SER A 8 53.47 -11.45 37.00
N ASP A 9 52.34 -11.54 36.29
CA ASP A 9 51.20 -10.62 36.42
C ASP A 9 50.02 -11.03 35.51
N PRO A 10 48.78 -10.58 35.79
CA PRO A 10 47.66 -11.48 36.08
C PRO A 10 46.48 -11.37 35.09
N ALA A 11 45.57 -12.34 35.24
CA ALA A 11 44.12 -12.26 35.06
C ALA A 11 43.56 -11.21 34.08
N ASP A 12 43.18 -11.70 32.90
CA ASP A 12 41.79 -11.82 32.47
C ASP A 12 40.77 -10.94 33.24
N ASP A 13 40.59 -9.69 32.82
CA ASP A 13 39.29 -9.00 32.87
C ASP A 13 39.32 -7.73 32.02
N LYS A 14 38.17 -7.37 31.45
CA LYS A 14 37.87 -6.21 30.55
C LYS A 14 37.87 -6.51 29.05
N ARG A 15 37.00 -7.42 28.63
CA ARG A 15 36.15 -7.16 27.45
C ARG A 15 34.81 -6.64 27.94
N THR A 16 34.66 -5.32 27.92
CA THR A 16 33.38 -4.62 28.01
C THR A 16 32.42 -5.24 26.99
N LYS A 17 31.45 -6.00 27.50
CA LYS A 17 30.26 -6.42 26.77
C LYS A 17 29.49 -5.15 26.38
N HIS A 18 29.71 -4.65 25.17
CA HIS A 18 28.62 -4.03 24.45
C HIS A 18 27.69 -5.18 24.05
N GLU A 19 26.76 -5.53 24.93
CA GLU A 19 25.55 -6.22 24.55
C GLU A 19 24.82 -5.28 23.57
N ALA A 20 25.07 -5.49 22.28
CA ALA A 20 24.20 -5.00 21.24
C ALA A 20 22.84 -5.62 21.53
N ALA A 21 21.91 -4.81 22.03
CA ALA A 21 20.51 -5.18 22.13
C ALA A 21 20.06 -5.65 20.75
N VAL A 22 19.93 -6.97 20.61
CA VAL A 22 19.52 -7.63 19.39
C VAL A 22 18.16 -7.04 19.03
N THR A 23 18.12 -6.37 17.89
CA THR A 23 16.93 -5.71 17.36
C THR A 23 16.06 -6.75 16.66
N GLU A 24 15.72 -7.82 17.39
CA GLU A 24 15.09 -9.05 16.88
C GLU A 24 13.75 -8.78 16.18
N GLY A 25 13.06 -7.69 16.55
CA GLY A 25 11.81 -7.28 15.91
C GLY A 25 11.96 -6.51 14.59
N LYS A 26 13.09 -5.84 14.34
CA LYS A 26 13.26 -5.00 13.13
C LYS A 26 13.81 -5.77 11.93
N GLU A 27 14.66 -6.78 12.15
CA GLU A 27 15.20 -7.60 11.06
C GLU A 27 14.18 -8.61 10.54
N ALA A 28 13.31 -9.13 11.41
CA ALA A 28 12.27 -10.07 11.02
C ALA A 28 11.36 -9.47 9.95
N LEU A 29 10.85 -8.24 10.09
CA LEU A 29 9.90 -7.64 9.13
C LEU A 29 10.53 -7.06 7.85
N ARG A 30 11.86 -7.08 7.74
CA ARG A 30 12.60 -6.30 6.74
C ARG A 30 12.75 -6.96 5.37
N VAL A 31 11.96 -7.99 5.08
CA VAL A 31 12.15 -8.81 3.89
C VAL A 31 10.84 -8.98 3.15
N GLY A 32 10.74 -8.28 2.02
CA GLY A 32 9.53 -8.19 1.18
C GLY A 32 9.07 -6.75 0.92
N ASN A 33 9.49 -5.83 1.78
CA ASN A 33 9.43 -4.37 1.73
C ASN A 33 10.48 -3.76 0.76
N PHE A 34 10.37 -4.05 -0.54
CA PHE A 34 11.33 -3.51 -1.51
C PHE A 34 11.07 -2.01 -1.78
N LYS A 35 12.01 -1.12 -1.41
CA LYS A 35 11.90 0.34 -1.66
C LYS A 35 11.74 0.73 -3.13
N LYS A 36 12.18 -0.12 -4.06
CA LYS A 36 12.06 0.08 -5.52
C LYS A 36 11.10 -0.93 -6.17
N TYR A 37 10.11 -1.42 -5.41
CA TYR A 37 9.20 -2.46 -5.88
C TYR A 37 8.52 -2.08 -7.19
N TYR A 38 7.92 -0.88 -7.25
CA TYR A 38 7.22 -0.43 -8.44
C TYR A 38 8.15 -0.07 -9.60
N ALA A 39 9.35 0.47 -9.34
CA ALA A 39 10.36 0.66 -10.38
C ALA A 39 10.80 -0.66 -11.04
N PHE A 40 10.97 -1.72 -10.24
CA PHE A 40 11.25 -3.07 -10.75
C PHE A 40 10.03 -3.69 -11.44
N ARG A 41 8.84 -3.53 -10.84
CA ARG A 41 7.58 -4.10 -11.31
C ARG A 41 7.15 -3.48 -12.64
N TRP A 42 7.30 -2.18 -12.83
CA TRP A 42 6.90 -1.44 -14.04
C TRP A 42 8.01 -1.38 -15.10
N GLY A 43 9.06 -2.19 -14.95
CA GLY A 43 10.05 -2.36 -16.00
C GLY A 43 10.89 -1.11 -16.27
N GLY A 44 11.30 -0.37 -15.23
CA GLY A 44 12.20 0.79 -15.33
C GLY A 44 13.63 0.49 -15.87
N ALA A 45 13.81 -0.60 -16.62
CA ALA A 45 15.02 -0.93 -17.34
C ALA A 45 15.06 -0.32 -18.77
N ILE A 46 13.99 0.34 -19.22
CA ILE A 46 13.99 1.11 -20.48
C ILE A 46 13.77 2.58 -20.16
N GLU A 47 14.80 3.38 -20.39
CA GLU A 47 14.77 4.84 -20.29
C GLU A 47 13.63 5.41 -21.15
N GLY A 48 12.67 6.10 -20.54
CA GLY A 48 11.68 6.93 -21.26
C GLY A 48 10.25 6.39 -21.43
N LYS A 49 9.93 5.16 -21.03
CA LYS A 49 8.53 4.68 -20.94
C LYS A 49 8.28 3.93 -19.63
N LEU A 50 7.59 4.58 -18.68
CA LEU A 50 6.98 3.89 -17.55
C LEU A 50 5.86 3.00 -18.11
N GLU A 51 6.05 1.67 -18.15
CA GLU A 51 4.95 0.77 -18.49
C GLU A 51 3.88 0.86 -17.40
N GLU A 52 2.61 1.01 -17.79
CA GLU A 52 1.51 0.97 -16.82
C GLU A 52 1.42 -0.40 -16.13
N ASP A 53 1.07 -0.42 -14.85
CA ASP A 53 0.84 -1.68 -14.14
C ASP A 53 -0.29 -2.46 -14.82
N SER A 54 0.02 -3.65 -15.34
CA SER A 54 -0.97 -4.48 -16.04
C SER A 54 -2.18 -4.88 -15.17
N ARG A 55 -2.09 -4.77 -13.84
CA ARG A 55 -3.23 -4.93 -12.92
C ARG A 55 -4.25 -3.80 -13.03
N LEU A 56 -3.85 -2.59 -13.42
CA LEU A 56 -4.80 -1.50 -13.61
C LEU A 56 -5.70 -1.76 -14.82
N SER A 57 -5.20 -2.47 -15.85
CA SER A 57 -5.99 -2.80 -17.06
C SER A 57 -7.13 -3.79 -16.84
N ILE A 58 -7.16 -4.49 -15.70
CA ILE A 58 -8.18 -5.51 -15.38
C ILE A 58 -9.23 -5.01 -14.40
N PHE A 59 -8.98 -3.85 -13.77
CA PHE A 59 -9.91 -3.27 -12.81
C PHE A 59 -11.00 -2.51 -13.55
N GLN A 60 -12.24 -2.73 -13.13
CA GLN A 60 -13.40 -2.02 -13.65
C GLN A 60 -13.71 -0.83 -12.74
N LYS A 61 -14.07 0.30 -13.33
CA LYS A 61 -14.34 1.53 -12.59
C LYS A 61 -15.47 1.34 -11.59
N GLU A 62 -16.49 0.59 -11.97
CA GLU A 62 -17.69 0.29 -11.20
C GLU A 62 -17.40 -0.53 -9.93
N TRP A 63 -16.24 -1.18 -9.86
CA TRP A 63 -15.84 -1.89 -8.64
C TRP A 63 -15.42 -0.92 -7.55
N PHE A 64 -14.84 0.22 -7.92
CA PHE A 64 -14.26 1.17 -6.97
C PHE A 64 -15.03 2.47 -6.87
N GLU A 65 -15.68 2.95 -7.93
CA GLU A 65 -16.30 4.28 -7.97
C GLU A 65 -17.34 4.46 -6.86
N GLY A 66 -17.12 5.47 -6.01
CA GLY A 66 -17.98 5.73 -4.85
C GLY A 66 -17.95 4.62 -3.79
N LYS A 67 -17.01 3.68 -3.86
CA LYS A 67 -16.87 2.54 -2.96
C LYS A 67 -15.76 2.69 -1.92
N LYS A 68 -15.81 1.87 -0.88
CA LYS A 68 -14.77 1.76 0.15
C LYS A 68 -13.79 0.64 -0.18
N ALA A 69 -12.52 0.98 -0.36
CA ALA A 69 -11.46 0.04 -0.74
C ALA A 69 -10.36 -0.11 0.32
N LEU A 70 -9.76 -1.30 0.39
CA LEU A 70 -8.58 -1.59 1.21
C LEU A 70 -7.51 -2.24 0.32
N ASP A 71 -6.29 -1.71 0.37
CA ASP A 71 -5.12 -2.27 -0.31
C ASP A 71 -4.14 -2.82 0.73
N ILE A 72 -4.05 -4.15 0.81
CA ILE A 72 -3.24 -4.86 1.80
C ILE A 72 -1.83 -5.11 1.23
N GLY A 73 -0.83 -4.57 1.91
CA GLY A 73 0.56 -4.58 1.47
C GLY A 73 0.81 -3.52 0.39
N CYS A 74 0.38 -2.28 0.65
CA CYS A 74 0.43 -1.18 -0.31
C CYS A 74 1.85 -0.75 -0.69
N ASN A 75 2.88 -1.19 0.03
CA ASN A 75 4.27 -0.79 -0.14
C ASN A 75 4.41 0.75 -0.05
N SER A 76 5.10 1.39 -1.00
CA SER A 76 5.22 2.85 -1.11
C SER A 76 3.94 3.55 -1.59
N GLY A 77 2.84 2.81 -1.79
CA GLY A 77 1.53 3.39 -2.08
C GLY A 77 1.28 3.81 -3.52
N ASP A 78 2.25 3.66 -4.44
CA ASP A 78 2.11 4.14 -5.83
C ASP A 78 0.92 3.48 -6.55
N PHE A 79 0.72 2.17 -6.37
CA PHE A 79 -0.43 1.46 -6.94
C PHE A 79 -1.76 1.90 -6.30
N THR A 80 -1.77 2.12 -4.99
CA THR A 80 -2.95 2.60 -4.26
C THR A 80 -3.36 4.00 -4.75
N LEU A 81 -2.39 4.89 -4.97
CA LEU A 81 -2.63 6.22 -5.55
C LEU A 81 -3.18 6.13 -6.98
N GLU A 82 -2.64 5.23 -7.81
CA GLU A 82 -3.15 5.02 -9.16
C GLU A 82 -4.59 4.48 -9.18
N ILE A 83 -4.96 3.58 -8.25
CA ILE A 83 -6.35 3.15 -8.09
C ILE A 83 -7.24 4.35 -7.73
N ALA A 84 -6.81 5.13 -6.74
CA ALA A 84 -7.57 6.27 -6.24
C ALA A 84 -7.83 7.31 -7.34
N ARG A 85 -6.79 7.58 -8.16
CA ARG A 85 -6.83 8.52 -9.26
C ARG A 85 -7.72 8.05 -10.41
N ARG A 86 -7.63 6.78 -10.81
CA ARG A 86 -8.31 6.26 -12.02
C ARG A 86 -9.76 5.84 -11.77
N PHE A 87 -10.05 5.28 -10.60
CA PHE A 87 -11.33 4.63 -10.35
C PHE A 87 -12.20 5.32 -9.29
N ALA A 88 -11.76 6.47 -8.77
CA ALA A 88 -12.55 7.38 -7.95
C ALA A 88 -13.33 6.71 -6.79
N PRO A 89 -12.67 5.93 -5.90
CA PRO A 89 -13.31 5.42 -4.71
C PRO A 89 -13.80 6.54 -3.79
N ALA A 90 -14.86 6.28 -3.04
CA ALA A 90 -15.25 7.19 -1.96
C ALA A 90 -14.16 7.24 -0.88
N PHE A 91 -13.47 6.12 -0.68
CA PHE A 91 -12.37 6.01 0.27
C PHE A 91 -11.47 4.83 -0.09
N ILE A 92 -10.15 5.00 0.01
CA ILE A 92 -9.20 3.89 -0.08
C ILE A 92 -8.15 3.98 1.02
N MET A 93 -7.97 2.87 1.74
CA MET A 93 -6.91 2.72 2.73
C MET A 93 -5.82 1.79 2.19
N GLY A 94 -4.58 2.27 2.14
CA GLY A 94 -3.40 1.43 1.95
C GLY A 94 -2.80 1.05 3.31
N VAL A 95 -2.61 -0.24 3.55
CA VAL A 95 -1.93 -0.73 4.75
C VAL A 95 -0.65 -1.48 4.41
N ASP A 96 0.40 -1.23 5.19
CA ASP A 96 1.67 -1.96 5.11
C ASP A 96 2.31 -2.08 6.49
N CYS A 97 3.05 -3.16 6.72
CA CYS A 97 3.71 -3.41 7.99
C CYS A 97 4.97 -2.54 8.19
N ASP A 98 5.58 -2.04 7.11
CA ASP A 98 6.80 -1.24 7.15
C ASP A 98 6.51 0.26 7.36
N ALA A 99 7.00 0.81 8.46
CA ALA A 99 6.88 2.22 8.80
C ALA A 99 7.57 3.15 7.79
N ASP A 100 8.71 2.74 7.22
CA ASP A 100 9.47 3.55 6.28
C ASP A 100 8.75 3.65 4.93
N LEU A 101 8.09 2.57 4.49
CA LEU A 101 7.29 2.56 3.26
C LEU A 101 6.02 3.38 3.42
N ILE A 102 5.34 3.29 4.57
CA ILE A 102 4.18 4.14 4.85
C ILE A 102 4.57 5.62 4.97
N THR A 103 5.75 5.92 5.51
CA THR A 103 6.27 7.29 5.54
C THR A 103 6.50 7.81 4.12
N GLN A 104 7.08 7.00 3.23
CA GLN A 104 7.22 7.33 1.81
C GLN A 104 5.87 7.54 1.14
N ALA A 105 4.90 6.63 1.33
CA ALA A 105 3.56 6.74 0.74
C ALA A 105 2.85 8.05 1.15
N ARG A 106 2.95 8.42 2.44
CA ARG A 106 2.41 9.68 2.97
C ARG A 106 3.13 10.90 2.39
N ALA A 107 4.46 10.82 2.23
CA ALA A 107 5.24 11.90 1.62
C ALA A 107 4.84 12.11 0.15
N SER A 108 4.71 11.04 -0.63
CA SER A 108 4.24 11.09 -2.03
C SER A 108 2.84 11.67 -2.14
N LEU A 109 1.92 11.28 -1.26
CA LEU A 109 0.57 11.86 -1.20
C LEU A 109 0.61 13.36 -0.86
N LYS A 110 1.42 13.77 0.11
CA LYS A 110 1.59 15.18 0.51
C LYS A 110 2.17 16.01 -0.64
N GLU A 111 3.19 15.50 -1.33
CA GLU A 111 3.80 16.16 -2.49
C GLU A 111 2.77 16.34 -3.61
N TYR A 112 1.94 15.32 -3.85
CA TYR A 112 0.87 15.39 -4.84
C TYR A 112 -0.16 16.48 -4.49
N ILE A 113 -0.60 16.54 -3.23
CA ILE A 113 -1.50 17.59 -2.73
C ILE A 113 -0.86 18.98 -2.92
N SER A 114 0.41 19.16 -2.53
CA SER A 114 1.11 20.43 -2.68
C SER A 114 1.20 20.87 -4.16
N LYS A 115 1.47 19.95 -5.09
CA LYS A 115 1.50 20.26 -6.52
C LYS A 115 0.14 20.70 -7.06
N LEU A 116 -0.95 20.07 -6.61
CA LEU A 116 -2.29 20.46 -7.01
C LEU A 116 -2.66 21.86 -6.49
N ALA A 117 -2.40 22.14 -5.21
CA ALA A 117 -2.68 23.44 -4.62
C ALA A 117 -1.92 24.57 -5.35
N VAL A 118 -0.64 24.33 -5.69
CA VAL A 118 0.16 25.26 -6.48
C VAL A 118 -0.43 25.48 -7.88
N GLN A 119 -0.85 24.41 -8.57
CA GLN A 119 -1.50 24.51 -9.88
C GLN A 119 -2.84 25.23 -9.83
N GLU A 120 -3.62 25.06 -8.77
CA GLU A 120 -4.88 25.77 -8.58
C GLU A 120 -4.63 27.26 -8.34
N ALA A 121 -3.69 27.62 -7.46
CA ALA A 121 -3.29 29.00 -7.23
C ALA A 121 -2.79 29.69 -8.51
N PHE A 122 -1.99 28.99 -9.34
CA PHE A 122 -1.55 29.53 -10.64
C PHE A 122 -2.71 29.77 -11.61
N ARG A 123 -3.75 28.90 -11.60
CA ARG A 123 -4.94 29.09 -12.45
C ARG A 123 -5.81 30.24 -11.97
N GLU A 124 -5.88 30.49 -10.67
CA GLU A 124 -6.63 31.61 -10.10
C GLU A 124 -5.98 32.95 -10.49
N VAL A 125 -4.65 33.07 -10.36
CA VAL A 125 -3.91 34.27 -10.81
C VAL A 125 -4.10 34.52 -12.31
N GLN A 126 -4.04 33.47 -13.14
CA GLN A 126 -4.26 33.60 -14.59
C GLN A 126 -5.70 33.98 -14.97
N LYS A 127 -6.69 33.68 -14.12
CA LYS A 127 -8.07 34.14 -14.32
C LYS A 127 -8.23 35.59 -13.95
N GLU A 128 -7.57 36.04 -12.87
CA GLU A 128 -7.59 37.45 -12.46
C GLU A 128 -6.86 38.35 -13.48
N GLU A 129 -5.75 37.90 -14.07
CA GLU A 129 -5.05 38.61 -15.16
C GLU A 129 -5.76 38.51 -16.53
N GLY A 130 -6.76 37.62 -16.68
CA GLY A 130 -7.52 37.41 -17.90
C GLY A 130 -8.89 38.10 -17.94
N ASP A 131 -9.35 38.67 -16.82
CA ASP A 131 -10.62 39.40 -16.67
C ASP A 131 -10.44 40.93 -16.72
N ASP A 132 -9.30 41.42 -17.24
CA ASP A 132 -9.06 42.84 -17.54
C ASP A 132 -9.94 43.37 -18.72
N GLU A 133 -10.96 42.64 -19.16
CA GLU A 133 -12.05 43.17 -20.01
C GLU A 133 -13.14 43.91 -19.20
N ASP A 134 -13.06 43.92 -17.86
CA ASP A 134 -14.00 44.68 -17.01
C ASP A 134 -13.68 46.20 -16.96
N GLU A 135 -12.57 46.66 -17.55
CA GLU A 135 -12.23 48.09 -17.64
C GLU A 135 -13.16 48.89 -18.59
N GLU A 136 -13.88 48.24 -19.51
CA GLU A 136 -14.75 48.88 -20.51
C GLU A 136 -16.24 49.01 -20.10
N LEU A 137 -16.61 48.54 -18.91
CA LEU A 137 -18.00 48.63 -18.44
C LEU A 137 -18.33 50.00 -17.81
N PRO A 138 -19.46 50.65 -18.18
CA PRO A 138 -19.89 51.90 -17.58
C PRO A 138 -19.99 51.83 -16.06
N LEU A 139 -19.64 52.92 -15.38
CA LEU A 139 -19.68 53.06 -13.90
C LEU A 139 -21.02 52.60 -13.29
N SER A 140 -22.13 52.76 -14.00
CA SER A 140 -23.47 52.33 -13.56
C SER A 140 -23.62 50.81 -13.42
N PHE A 141 -22.85 50.00 -14.17
CA PHE A 141 -22.87 48.54 -14.09
C PHE A 141 -22.02 48.00 -12.93
N ARG A 142 -20.90 48.69 -12.61
CA ARG A 142 -20.03 48.32 -11.48
C ARG A 142 -20.71 48.53 -10.12
N LEU A 143 -21.53 49.58 -10.01
CA LEU A 143 -22.30 49.87 -8.79
C LEU A 143 -23.45 48.88 -8.51
N TRP A 144 -23.84 48.06 -9.49
CA TRP A 144 -24.89 47.06 -9.34
C TRP A 144 -24.35 45.64 -9.06
N LYS A 145 -23.03 45.39 -9.23
CA LYS A 145 -22.42 44.11 -8.82
C LYS A 145 -22.58 44.01 -7.29
N PRO A 146 -23.33 43.02 -6.76
CA PRO A 146 -23.37 42.81 -5.32
C PRO A 146 -21.93 42.54 -4.85
N PRO A 147 -21.51 43.06 -3.68
CA PRO A 147 -20.18 42.76 -3.16
C PRO A 147 -20.05 41.24 -3.14
N ALA A 148 -19.01 40.74 -3.82
CA ALA A 148 -18.65 39.34 -3.79
C ALA A 148 -18.60 38.95 -2.32
N SER A 149 -19.55 38.11 -1.89
CA SER A 149 -19.60 37.64 -0.53
C SER A 149 -18.23 37.06 -0.24
N THR A 150 -17.49 37.68 0.69
CA THR A 150 -16.34 37.08 1.34
C THR A 150 -16.86 35.82 2.02
N GLN A 151 -16.88 34.72 1.26
CA GLN A 151 -17.03 33.39 1.82
C GLN A 151 -15.89 33.29 2.84
N PRO A 152 -16.18 32.97 4.11
CA PRO A 152 -15.12 32.73 5.08
C PRO A 152 -14.22 31.64 4.47
N ALA A 153 -12.91 31.88 4.52
CA ALA A 153 -11.90 30.92 4.06
C ALA A 153 -12.20 29.56 4.72
N VAL A 154 -12.86 28.68 3.98
CA VAL A 154 -12.97 27.28 4.35
C VAL A 154 -11.54 26.78 4.32
N ASP A 155 -11.05 26.22 5.43
CA ASP A 155 -9.71 25.62 5.47
C ASP A 155 -9.49 24.82 4.17
N PRO A 156 -8.53 25.22 3.31
CA PRO A 156 -8.46 24.74 1.93
C PRO A 156 -8.06 23.26 1.83
N LEU A 157 -7.74 22.64 2.96
CA LEU A 157 -7.38 21.24 3.06
C LEU A 157 -8.50 20.50 3.80
N PRO A 158 -9.44 19.83 3.10
CA PRO A 158 -10.36 18.92 3.77
C PRO A 158 -9.55 17.92 4.60
N ASN A 159 -9.99 17.67 5.83
CA ASN A 159 -9.34 16.74 6.75
C ASN A 159 -8.95 15.45 6.01
N ILE A 160 -7.64 15.25 5.81
CA ILE A 160 -7.10 14.12 5.08
C ILE A 160 -7.57 12.84 5.79
N GLY A 161 -8.28 11.98 5.05
CA GLY A 161 -8.80 10.73 5.58
C GLY A 161 -10.15 10.81 6.32
N SER A 162 -10.89 11.91 6.21
CA SER A 162 -12.29 11.96 6.63
C SER A 162 -13.19 11.25 5.60
N PHE A 163 -14.05 10.35 6.05
CA PHE A 163 -15.13 9.74 5.24
C PHE A 163 -16.30 10.72 5.04
N ALA A 164 -16.02 12.03 4.95
CA ALA A 164 -17.05 13.01 4.65
C ALA A 164 -17.51 12.80 3.21
N SER A 165 -18.82 12.77 2.99
CA SER A 165 -19.40 12.70 1.65
C SER A 165 -18.87 13.86 0.80
N GLY A 166 -18.30 13.55 -0.37
CA GLY A 166 -17.75 14.54 -1.29
C GLY A 166 -16.23 14.69 -1.28
N VAL A 167 -15.50 14.01 -0.38
CA VAL A 167 -14.04 13.96 -0.42
C VAL A 167 -13.58 13.20 -1.67
N ARG A 168 -12.82 13.86 -2.53
CA ARG A 168 -12.28 13.31 -3.79
C ARG A 168 -10.78 13.08 -3.68
N PHE A 169 -10.23 12.35 -4.63
CA PHE A 169 -8.78 12.24 -4.80
C PHE A 169 -8.14 13.63 -4.89
N PRO A 170 -7.03 13.89 -4.19
CA PRO A 170 -6.22 12.95 -3.39
C PRO A 170 -6.65 12.76 -1.92
N TYR A 171 -7.64 13.49 -1.44
CA TYR A 171 -8.03 13.55 -0.01
C TYR A 171 -8.78 12.30 0.49
N ASN A 172 -9.23 11.44 -0.43
CA ASN A 172 -9.90 10.16 -0.15
C ASN A 172 -8.92 8.99 0.12
N VAL A 173 -7.62 9.25 0.15
CA VAL A 173 -6.57 8.24 0.36
C VAL A 173 -6.00 8.31 1.77
N VAL A 174 -5.88 7.17 2.43
CA VAL A 174 -5.23 7.05 3.75
C VAL A 174 -4.18 5.95 3.72
N PHE A 175 -2.99 6.24 4.24
CA PHE A 175 -1.95 5.24 4.48
C PHE A 175 -1.77 4.97 5.97
N LYS A 176 -1.79 3.69 6.36
CA LYS A 176 -1.66 3.26 7.74
C LYS A 176 -0.59 2.18 7.88
N ARG A 177 0.28 2.34 8.88
CA ARG A 177 1.20 1.28 9.29
C ARG A 177 0.43 0.25 10.11
N GLU A 178 0.36 -0.97 9.61
CA GLU A 178 -0.37 -2.06 10.25
C GLU A 178 0.18 -3.41 9.77
N ASN A 179 0.51 -4.30 10.71
CA ASN A 179 0.70 -5.71 10.40
C ASN A 179 -0.67 -6.39 10.39
N ILE A 180 -1.31 -6.44 9.22
CA ILE A 180 -2.66 -6.98 9.04
C ILE A 180 -2.85 -8.42 9.56
N ALA A 181 -1.77 -9.20 9.70
CA ALA A 181 -1.84 -10.57 10.19
C ALA A 181 -1.85 -10.67 11.72
N MET A 182 -1.40 -9.63 12.43
CA MET A 182 -1.19 -9.64 13.88
C MET A 182 -1.97 -8.53 14.61
N ASP A 183 -2.09 -7.37 13.99
CA ASP A 183 -2.75 -6.20 14.56
C ASP A 183 -4.28 -6.29 14.40
N VAL A 184 -5.01 -5.62 15.29
CA VAL A 184 -6.47 -5.49 15.16
C VAL A 184 -6.79 -4.43 14.10
N HIS A 185 -7.37 -4.86 12.98
CA HIS A 185 -7.85 -3.95 11.96
C HIS A 185 -9.13 -3.24 12.41
N THR A 186 -9.12 -1.90 12.38
CA THR A 186 -10.23 -1.07 12.86
C THR A 186 -11.27 -0.76 11.77
N GLY A 187 -10.89 -0.90 10.50
CA GLY A 187 -11.81 -0.72 9.38
C GLY A 187 -12.78 -1.90 9.26
N LYS A 188 -13.91 -1.65 8.58
CA LYS A 188 -14.92 -2.66 8.24
C LYS A 188 -15.73 -2.18 7.04
N ASP A 189 -16.64 -3.02 6.56
CA ASP A 189 -17.62 -2.69 5.52
C ASP A 189 -16.96 -2.20 4.22
N TYR A 190 -15.92 -2.93 3.78
CA TYR A 190 -15.27 -2.66 2.49
C TYR A 190 -16.06 -3.27 1.34
N ASP A 191 -16.16 -2.56 0.22
CA ASP A 191 -16.68 -3.11 -1.03
C ASP A 191 -15.61 -3.91 -1.78
N VAL A 192 -14.35 -3.47 -1.72
CA VAL A 192 -13.22 -4.08 -2.44
C VAL A 192 -11.99 -4.19 -1.56
N ILE A 193 -11.33 -5.35 -1.58
CA ILE A 193 -10.03 -5.55 -0.94
C ILE A 193 -9.04 -6.09 -1.98
N THR A 194 -7.87 -5.47 -2.13
CA THR A 194 -6.76 -5.95 -2.97
C THR A 194 -5.64 -6.53 -2.12
N LEU A 195 -5.08 -7.68 -2.52
CA LEU A 195 -3.97 -8.33 -1.82
C LEU A 195 -2.94 -8.89 -2.79
N SER A 196 -1.70 -8.39 -2.70
CA SER A 196 -0.57 -8.84 -3.55
C SER A 196 0.65 -9.29 -2.73
N VAL A 197 0.48 -9.67 -1.47
CA VAL A 197 1.59 -10.00 -0.53
C VAL A 197 1.43 -11.37 0.17
N THR A 198 0.59 -12.28 -0.35
CA THR A 198 0.29 -13.57 0.31
C THR A 198 1.53 -14.35 0.72
N LYS A 199 2.56 -14.42 -0.13
CA LYS A 199 3.81 -15.16 0.17
C LYS A 199 4.50 -14.69 1.42
N TRP A 200 4.62 -13.38 1.61
CA TRP A 200 5.36 -12.87 2.75
C TRP A 200 4.61 -13.18 4.03
N ILE A 201 3.30 -12.92 4.06
CA ILE A 201 2.45 -13.27 5.20
C ILE A 201 2.53 -14.77 5.50
N HIS A 202 2.47 -15.60 4.47
CA HIS A 202 2.51 -17.05 4.60
C HIS A 202 3.87 -17.60 5.06
N LEU A 203 4.99 -17.02 4.59
CA LEU A 203 6.32 -17.37 5.09
C LEU A 203 6.56 -16.89 6.53
N TYR A 204 6.02 -15.74 6.94
CA TYR A 204 6.25 -15.19 8.27
C TYR A 204 5.32 -15.77 9.35
N HIS A 205 4.09 -16.12 8.97
CA HIS A 205 3.05 -16.52 9.91
C HIS A 205 2.50 -17.94 9.64
N GLY A 206 3.08 -18.66 8.69
CA GLY A 206 2.69 -20.02 8.33
C GLY A 206 1.25 -20.14 7.82
N ASP A 207 0.74 -21.36 7.76
CA ASP A 207 -0.64 -21.64 7.35
C ASP A 207 -1.65 -20.95 8.28
N ALA A 208 -1.36 -20.85 9.58
CA ALA A 208 -2.24 -20.20 10.54
C ALA A 208 -2.49 -18.73 10.17
N GLY A 209 -1.43 -17.97 9.90
CA GLY A 209 -1.55 -16.55 9.57
C GLY A 209 -2.25 -16.29 8.25
N ILE A 210 -1.96 -17.06 7.18
CA ILE A 210 -2.63 -16.85 5.89
C ILE A 210 -4.12 -17.24 5.96
N LYS A 211 -4.46 -18.30 6.71
CA LYS A 211 -5.84 -18.72 6.93
C LYS A 211 -6.60 -17.68 7.73
N GLN A 212 -6.01 -17.15 8.80
CA GLN A 212 -6.60 -16.07 9.60
C GLN A 212 -6.82 -14.81 8.76
N LEU A 213 -5.86 -14.44 7.92
CA LEU A 213 -6.01 -13.30 7.00
C LEU A 213 -7.18 -13.51 6.02
N PHE A 214 -7.33 -14.70 5.43
CA PHE A 214 -8.43 -14.95 4.51
C PHE A 214 -9.80 -14.83 5.20
N HIS A 215 -9.94 -15.36 6.43
CA HIS A 215 -11.14 -15.17 7.24
C HIS A 215 -11.36 -13.69 7.60
N LEU A 216 -10.31 -12.96 7.96
CA LEU A 216 -10.38 -11.52 8.22
C LEU A 216 -10.85 -10.76 6.98
N VAL A 217 -10.26 -10.99 5.81
CA VAL A 217 -10.66 -10.35 4.55
C VAL A 217 -12.13 -10.59 4.25
N HIS A 218 -12.62 -11.84 4.42
CA HIS A 218 -14.04 -12.13 4.25
C HIS A 218 -14.90 -11.35 5.25
N ALA A 219 -14.52 -11.33 6.53
CA ALA A 219 -15.25 -10.59 7.57
C ALA A 219 -15.30 -9.07 7.31
N LEU A 220 -14.22 -8.50 6.77
CA LEU A 220 -14.09 -7.08 6.45
C LEU A 220 -14.92 -6.64 5.23
N LEU A 221 -15.25 -7.57 4.33
CA LEU A 221 -16.05 -7.29 3.14
C LEU A 221 -17.55 -7.22 3.46
N MET A 222 -18.24 -6.27 2.84
CA MET A 222 -19.70 -6.25 2.82
C MET A 222 -20.26 -7.45 2.03
N PRO A 223 -21.53 -7.86 2.23
CA PRO A 223 -22.21 -8.77 1.32
C PRO A 223 -22.13 -8.25 -0.13
N GLY A 224 -21.74 -9.10 -1.08
CA GLY A 224 -21.48 -8.64 -2.45
C GLY A 224 -20.14 -7.92 -2.64
N GLY A 225 -19.29 -7.90 -1.61
CA GLY A 225 -17.93 -7.37 -1.67
C GLY A 225 -16.98 -8.25 -2.49
N ARG A 226 -15.92 -7.63 -3.01
CA ARG A 226 -14.95 -8.23 -3.95
C ARG A 226 -13.58 -8.36 -3.30
N PHE A 227 -13.02 -9.56 -3.31
CA PHE A 227 -11.64 -9.80 -2.93
C PHE A 227 -10.79 -10.06 -4.18
N ILE A 228 -9.86 -9.17 -4.46
CA ILE A 228 -8.94 -9.26 -5.59
C ILE A 228 -7.59 -9.77 -5.09
N LEU A 229 -7.23 -10.99 -5.50
CA LEU A 229 -6.07 -11.71 -5.01
C LEU A 229 -5.04 -11.94 -6.13
N GLU A 230 -3.79 -11.50 -5.91
CA GLU A 230 -2.64 -11.81 -6.76
C GLU A 230 -1.65 -12.72 -5.99
N PRO A 231 -1.85 -14.05 -5.98
CA PRO A 231 -0.98 -14.94 -5.23
C PRO A 231 0.36 -15.17 -5.95
N GLN A 232 1.47 -15.19 -5.21
CA GLN A 232 2.76 -15.58 -5.78
C GLN A 232 2.88 -17.11 -5.93
N LYS A 233 3.59 -17.55 -6.97
CA LYS A 233 3.84 -18.98 -7.24
C LYS A 233 4.77 -19.59 -6.19
N TRP A 234 4.57 -20.88 -5.91
CA TRP A 234 5.37 -21.67 -4.95
C TRP A 234 6.88 -21.60 -5.20
N LYS A 235 7.33 -21.63 -6.47
CA LYS A 235 8.75 -21.47 -6.82
C LYS A 235 9.39 -20.22 -6.20
N SER A 236 8.62 -19.13 -6.04
CA SER A 236 9.13 -17.90 -5.41
C SER A 236 9.24 -17.98 -3.88
N TYR A 237 8.52 -18.91 -3.23
CA TYR A 237 8.66 -19.23 -1.80
C TYR A 237 9.99 -19.96 -1.60
N HIS A 238 10.26 -20.97 -2.42
CA HIS A 238 11.52 -21.72 -2.38
C HIS A 238 12.75 -20.78 -2.45
N ASN A 239 12.70 -19.78 -3.33
CA ASN A 239 13.79 -18.81 -3.49
C ASN A 239 13.95 -17.83 -2.31
N ARG A 240 12.97 -17.76 -1.39
CA ARG A 240 12.95 -16.80 -0.27
C ARG A 240 12.80 -17.48 1.09
N LYS A 241 12.83 -18.81 1.17
CA LYS A 241 12.67 -19.55 2.43
C LYS A 241 13.82 -19.32 3.42
N HIS A 242 15.04 -19.08 2.94
CA HIS A 242 16.23 -18.82 3.76
C HIS A 242 16.42 -17.33 4.10
N THR A 243 15.35 -16.55 3.99
CA THR A 243 15.38 -15.14 4.32
C THR A 243 15.71 -14.90 5.80
N ASN A 244 15.11 -15.68 6.70
CA ASN A 244 15.48 -15.79 8.11
C ASN A 244 15.03 -17.15 8.64
N GLU A 245 15.28 -17.39 9.92
CA GLU A 245 14.99 -18.68 10.56
C GLU A 245 13.48 -18.96 10.66
N THR A 246 12.66 -17.95 10.94
CA THR A 246 11.20 -18.05 10.95
C THR A 246 10.65 -18.47 9.58
N THR A 247 11.10 -17.82 8.49
CA THR A 247 10.65 -18.16 7.14
C THR A 247 11.08 -19.56 6.72
N ARG A 248 12.23 -20.04 7.23
CA ARG A 248 12.72 -21.39 6.96
C ARG A 248 11.85 -22.43 7.65
N MET A 249 11.62 -22.29 8.95
CA MET A 249 10.77 -23.20 9.72
C MET A 249 9.34 -23.25 9.17
N ASN A 250 8.74 -22.08 8.90
CA ASN A 250 7.39 -22.04 8.32
C ASN A 250 7.34 -22.64 6.93
N TYR A 251 8.33 -22.39 6.06
CA TYR A 251 8.35 -23.00 4.73
C TYR A 251 8.30 -24.53 4.78
N GLU A 252 8.99 -25.13 5.75
CA GLU A 252 9.00 -26.59 5.97
C GLU A 252 7.64 -27.12 6.48
N SER A 253 6.86 -26.29 7.17
CA SER A 253 5.55 -26.67 7.73
C SER A 253 4.33 -26.28 6.88
N ILE A 254 4.50 -25.50 5.81
CA ILE A 254 3.39 -25.08 4.93
C ILE A 254 2.74 -26.31 4.26
N THR A 255 1.44 -26.46 4.50
CA THR A 255 0.59 -27.47 3.86
C THR A 255 -0.36 -26.86 2.84
N LEU A 256 -0.93 -25.68 3.14
CA LEU A 256 -1.86 -24.99 2.26
C LEU A 256 -1.08 -24.22 1.19
N ARG A 257 -0.88 -24.78 0.00
CA ARG A 257 -0.08 -24.12 -1.05
C ARG A 257 -0.90 -23.10 -1.84
N PRO A 258 -0.25 -22.18 -2.60
CA PRO A 258 -0.98 -21.21 -3.42
C PRO A 258 -1.94 -21.81 -4.46
N SER A 259 -1.71 -23.06 -4.90
CA SER A 259 -2.65 -23.80 -5.76
C SER A 259 -3.97 -24.11 -5.07
N ASP A 260 -3.94 -24.24 -3.74
CA ASP A 260 -5.04 -24.74 -2.92
C ASP A 260 -5.84 -23.58 -2.31
N PHE A 261 -5.35 -22.33 -2.46
CA PHE A 261 -6.01 -21.13 -1.96
C PHE A 261 -7.44 -20.99 -2.49
N SER A 262 -7.68 -21.29 -3.78
CA SER A 262 -9.01 -21.16 -4.37
C SER A 262 -10.02 -22.09 -3.71
N ALA A 263 -9.66 -23.37 -3.50
CA ALA A 263 -10.50 -24.34 -2.82
C ALA A 263 -10.75 -23.91 -1.36
N TYR A 264 -9.71 -23.52 -0.64
CA TYR A 264 -9.84 -23.07 0.75
C TYR A 264 -10.73 -21.82 0.89
N LEU A 265 -10.59 -20.84 0.00
CA LEU A 265 -11.39 -19.62 0.01
C LEU A 265 -12.88 -19.88 -0.28
N LEU A 266 -13.19 -20.82 -1.17
CA LEU A 266 -14.57 -21.17 -1.51
C LEU A 266 -15.21 -22.08 -0.45
N GLU A 267 -14.53 -23.17 -0.10
CA GLU A 267 -15.10 -24.26 0.70
C GLU A 267 -15.03 -24.00 2.20
N THR A 268 -13.98 -23.32 2.68
CA THR A 268 -13.76 -23.10 4.11
C THR A 268 -14.04 -21.67 4.55
N VAL A 269 -13.62 -20.67 3.77
CA VAL A 269 -13.82 -19.26 4.15
C VAL A 269 -15.23 -18.77 3.80
N GLY A 270 -15.83 -19.30 2.73
CA GLY A 270 -17.20 -19.00 2.34
C GLY A 270 -17.34 -17.89 1.30
N PHE A 271 -16.36 -17.71 0.42
CA PHE A 271 -16.58 -16.95 -0.83
C PHE A 271 -17.48 -17.77 -1.78
N ARG A 272 -18.38 -17.09 -2.50
CA ARG A 272 -19.38 -17.75 -3.36
C ARG A 272 -18.82 -18.20 -4.69
N SER A 273 -17.89 -17.44 -5.25
CA SER A 273 -17.30 -17.71 -6.56
C SER A 273 -15.90 -17.14 -6.68
N VAL A 274 -15.15 -17.69 -7.63
CA VAL A 274 -13.83 -17.20 -8.06
C VAL A 274 -13.82 -17.06 -9.57
N THR A 275 -13.24 -15.98 -10.07
CA THR A 275 -12.99 -15.76 -11.50
C THR A 275 -11.53 -15.41 -11.71
N LEU A 276 -10.85 -16.11 -12.62
CA LEU A 276 -9.54 -15.67 -13.10
C LEU A 276 -9.74 -14.46 -14.01
N LEU A 277 -9.28 -13.28 -13.59
CA LEU A 277 -9.38 -12.05 -14.40
C LEU A 277 -8.36 -12.06 -15.54
N LYS A 278 -7.08 -12.20 -15.18
CA LYS A 278 -5.97 -12.21 -16.15
C LYS A 278 -4.71 -12.77 -15.51
N VAL A 279 -3.81 -13.29 -16.34
CA VAL A 279 -2.41 -13.46 -15.96
C VAL A 279 -1.67 -12.17 -16.30
N CYS A 280 -1.50 -11.30 -15.32
CA CYS A 280 -0.75 -10.05 -15.46
C CYS A 280 0.74 -10.38 -15.66
N SER A 281 1.32 -9.82 -16.72
CA SER A 281 2.76 -9.85 -16.99
C SER A 281 3.33 -8.45 -16.84
N THR A 282 4.58 -8.33 -16.39
CA THR A 282 5.34 -7.08 -16.50
C THR A 282 6.63 -7.36 -17.25
N SER A 283 6.96 -6.56 -18.28
CA SER A 283 8.11 -6.70 -19.19
C SER A 283 8.50 -8.15 -19.60
N ASN A 284 9.65 -8.33 -20.27
CA ASN A 284 10.12 -9.67 -20.69
C ASN A 284 10.76 -10.49 -19.54
N HIS A 285 11.08 -9.84 -18.40
CA HIS A 285 11.70 -10.48 -17.23
C HIS A 285 10.94 -10.29 -15.92
N GLY A 286 9.77 -9.65 -15.94
CA GLY A 286 9.02 -9.30 -14.74
C GLY A 286 8.03 -10.37 -14.27
N PHE A 287 7.05 -9.93 -13.49
CA PHE A 287 6.13 -10.81 -12.80
C PHE A 287 5.07 -11.33 -13.77
N ARG A 288 4.92 -12.65 -13.87
CA ARG A 288 3.79 -13.29 -14.54
C ARG A 288 2.89 -14.01 -13.54
N ARG A 289 1.83 -13.34 -13.08
CA ARG A 289 0.98 -13.79 -11.97
C ARG A 289 -0.50 -13.74 -12.33
N PRO A 290 -1.28 -14.77 -11.97
CA PRO A 290 -2.73 -14.72 -12.10
C PRO A 290 -3.31 -13.73 -11.08
N VAL A 291 -4.33 -13.00 -11.49
CA VAL A 291 -5.18 -12.20 -10.61
C VAL A 291 -6.57 -12.82 -10.59
N TYR A 292 -7.04 -13.14 -9.40
CA TYR A 292 -8.35 -13.73 -9.16
C TYR A 292 -9.28 -12.72 -8.49
N LEU A 293 -10.55 -12.78 -8.85
CA LEU A 293 -11.63 -12.07 -8.19
C LEU A 293 -12.50 -13.08 -7.46
N TYR A 294 -12.61 -12.94 -6.14
CA TYR A 294 -13.52 -13.69 -5.30
C TYR A 294 -14.70 -12.81 -4.89
N GLN A 295 -15.89 -13.38 -4.89
CA GLN A 295 -17.14 -12.69 -4.58
C GLN A 295 -17.72 -13.20 -3.25
N LYS A 296 -17.98 -12.30 -2.29
CA LYS A 296 -18.65 -12.64 -1.02
C LYS A 296 -20.18 -12.66 -1.17
#